data_AF-A0A2H0L6C9-F1
#
_entry.id   AF-A0A2H0L6C9-F1
#
_cell.length_a   1.000
_cell.length_b   1.000
_cell.length_c   1.000
_cell.angle_alpha   90.00
_cell.angle_beta   90.00
_cell.angle_gamma   90.00
#
_symmetry.space_group_name_H-M   'P 1'
#
loop_
_entity.id
_entity.type
_entity.pdbx_description
1 polymer ?
#
loop_
_entity_poly.entity_id
_entity_poly.type
_entity_poly.pdbx_seq_one_letter_code
_entity_poly.pdbx_strand_id
1 'polypeptide(L)'
;MSQVAVDNSSFKALQAKIINALGEDILNEKLDFPRLYALVELFKLAENETQLHILLDTVADETPGLKNLILIDDAKAKTEMEQAAHIVLTKLTKTDPKRAADVAKELSKEGASWQDIMTKNPDLNELIN
;
A
#
# COMPACT_ATOMS: atom_id res chain seq x y z
N MET A 1 12.25 -4.53 -31.51
CA MET A 1 12.69 -4.37 -30.11
C MET A 1 11.64 -3.55 -29.42
N SER A 2 10.70 -4.18 -28.71
CA SER A 2 9.62 -3.47 -28.03
C SER A 2 10.17 -2.87 -26.75
N GLN A 3 10.26 -1.55 -26.74
CA GLN A 3 10.54 -0.75 -25.55
C GLN A 3 9.36 -0.96 -24.60
N VAL A 4 9.56 -1.77 -23.57
CA VAL A 4 8.62 -1.85 -22.45
C VAL A 4 8.63 -0.46 -21.85
N ALA A 5 7.62 0.34 -22.16
CA ALA A 5 7.33 1.54 -21.39
C ALA A 5 7.11 1.05 -19.96
N VAL A 6 8.09 1.28 -19.10
CA VAL A 6 7.95 1.08 -17.65
C VAL A 6 6.78 1.97 -17.26
N ASP A 7 5.62 1.35 -17.10
CA ASP A 7 4.37 2.03 -16.94
C ASP A 7 4.43 2.78 -15.61
N ASN A 8 4.61 4.10 -15.68
CA ASN A 8 4.67 4.98 -14.53
C ASN A 8 3.25 5.18 -13.94
N SER A 9 2.41 4.15 -14.03
CA SER A 9 0.98 4.15 -13.74
C SER A 9 0.71 4.20 -12.24
N SER A 10 1.52 3.52 -11.43
CA SER A 10 1.45 3.57 -9.96
C SER A 10 1.80 4.96 -9.43
N PHE A 11 2.90 5.55 -9.90
CA PHE A 11 3.30 6.93 -9.58
C PHE A 11 2.21 7.94 -9.94
N LYS A 12 1.68 7.88 -11.16
CA LYS A 12 0.59 8.79 -11.60
C LYS A 12 -0.70 8.57 -10.81
N ALA A 13 -1.03 7.32 -10.49
CA ALA A 13 -2.20 7.00 -9.67
C ALA A 13 -2.05 7.58 -8.25
N LEU A 14 -0.87 7.47 -7.65
CA LEU A 14 -0.57 8.06 -6.35
C LEU A 14 -0.65 9.58 -6.37
N GLN A 15 -0.08 10.25 -7.39
CA GLN A 15 -0.23 11.70 -7.56
C GLN A 15 -1.70 12.13 -7.65
N ALA A 16 -2.52 11.40 -8.42
CA ALA A 16 -3.95 11.70 -8.53
C ALA A 16 -4.69 11.52 -7.20
N LYS A 17 -4.39 10.44 -6.45
CA LYS A 17 -4.95 10.23 -5.11
C LYS A 17 -4.58 11.36 -4.14
N ILE A 18 -3.33 11.79 -4.14
CA ILE A 18 -2.84 12.91 -3.33
C ILE A 18 -3.59 14.20 -3.69
N ILE A 19 -3.70 14.53 -4.97
CA ILE A 19 -4.42 15.75 -5.42
C ILE A 19 -5.89 15.70 -5.00
N ASN A 20 -6.56 14.54 -5.13
CA ASN A 20 -7.94 14.38 -4.71
C ASN A 20 -8.10 14.56 -3.20
N ALA A 21 -7.23 13.95 -2.40
CA ALA A 21 -7.24 14.10 -0.95
C ALA A 21 -7.04 15.57 -0.50
N LEU A 22 -6.11 16.29 -1.16
CA LEU A 22 -5.91 17.72 -0.92
C LEU A 22 -7.12 18.56 -1.36
N GLY A 23 -7.77 18.20 -2.48
CA GLY A 23 -8.99 18.84 -2.95
C GLY A 23 -10.16 18.67 -1.98
N GLU A 24 -10.33 17.48 -1.40
CA GLU A 24 -11.32 17.21 -0.35
C GLU A 24 -11.06 18.03 0.91
N ASP A 25 -9.79 18.18 1.32
CA ASP A 25 -9.46 18.99 2.50
C ASP A 25 -9.73 20.49 2.29
N ILE A 26 -9.57 21.01 1.07
CA ILE A 26 -9.99 22.39 0.75
C ILE A 26 -11.50 22.53 0.79
N LEU A 27 -12.23 21.62 0.14
CA LEU A 27 -13.69 21.66 0.10
C LEU A 27 -14.30 21.58 1.50
N ASN A 28 -13.61 20.92 2.44
CA ASN A 28 -14.00 20.81 3.84
C ASN A 28 -13.38 21.91 4.74
N GLU A 29 -12.75 22.94 4.17
CA GLU A 29 -12.12 24.07 4.89
C GLU A 29 -11.04 23.64 5.91
N LYS A 30 -10.46 22.44 5.73
CA LYS A 30 -9.38 21.90 6.58
C LYS A 30 -7.99 22.29 6.09
N LEU A 31 -7.89 22.77 4.86
CA LEU A 31 -6.67 23.22 4.22
C LEU A 31 -6.91 24.57 3.53
N ASP A 32 -6.03 25.54 3.78
CA ASP A 32 -6.07 26.83 3.11
C ASP A 32 -5.40 26.78 1.72
N PHE A 33 -5.75 27.73 0.85
CA PHE A 33 -5.21 27.80 -0.51
C PHE A 33 -3.67 27.96 -0.57
N PRO A 34 -3.03 28.81 0.26
CA PRO A 34 -1.57 28.89 0.29
C PRO A 34 -0.89 27.56 0.63
N ARG A 35 -1.42 26.84 1.62
CA ARG A 35 -0.88 25.55 2.06
C ARG A 35 -1.14 24.45 1.04
N LEU A 36 -2.31 24.45 0.38
CA LEU A 36 -2.52 23.60 -0.80
C LEU A 36 -1.43 23.82 -1.84
N TYR A 37 -1.21 25.07 -2.24
CA TYR A 37 -0.25 25.38 -3.29
C TYR A 37 1.15 24.89 -2.91
N ALA A 38 1.58 25.13 -1.66
CA ALA A 38 2.85 24.64 -1.14
C ALA A 38 2.95 23.11 -1.17
N LEU A 39 1.90 22.39 -0.78
CA LEU A 39 1.87 20.92 -0.81
C LEU A 39 1.90 20.39 -2.24
N VAL A 40 1.14 20.98 -3.16
CA VAL A 40 1.15 20.60 -4.58
C VAL A 40 2.54 20.81 -5.19
N GLU A 41 3.18 21.95 -4.93
CA GLU A 41 4.55 22.20 -5.38
C GLU A 41 5.55 21.23 -4.75
N LEU A 42 5.40 20.89 -3.46
CA LEU A 42 6.22 19.88 -2.79
C LEU A 42 6.10 18.50 -3.47
N PHE A 43 4.88 18.04 -3.75
CA PHE A 43 4.67 16.73 -4.39
C PHE A 43 5.13 16.69 -5.85
N LYS A 44 5.21 17.83 -6.54
CA LYS A 44 5.80 17.92 -7.89
C LYS A 44 7.31 17.69 -7.90
N LEU A 45 8.00 17.86 -6.76
CA LEU A 45 9.42 17.58 -6.64
C LEU A 45 9.74 16.09 -6.63
N ALA A 46 8.75 15.22 -6.39
CA ALA A 46 8.98 13.78 -6.43
C ALA A 46 9.17 13.29 -7.87
N GLU A 47 10.26 12.57 -8.10
CA GLU A 47 10.62 11.98 -9.40
C GLU A 47 10.13 10.53 -9.54
N ASN A 48 9.73 9.89 -8.44
CA ASN A 48 9.29 8.50 -8.40
C ASN A 48 8.32 8.23 -7.24
N GLU A 49 7.73 7.03 -7.26
CA GLU A 49 6.71 6.58 -6.30
C GLU A 49 7.24 6.55 -4.86
N THR A 50 8.47 6.09 -4.66
CA THR A 50 9.10 6.05 -3.33
C THR A 50 9.23 7.46 -2.73
N GLN A 51 9.65 8.44 -3.52
CA GLN A 51 9.74 9.83 -3.07
C GLN A 51 8.36 10.42 -2.75
N LEU A 52 7.32 10.09 -3.53
CA LEU A 52 5.96 10.50 -3.20
C LEU A 52 5.48 9.94 -1.87
N HIS A 53 5.73 8.65 -1.60
CA HIS A 53 5.36 8.03 -0.31
C HIS A 53 6.09 8.69 0.86
N ILE A 54 7.40 8.94 0.73
CA ILE A 54 8.18 9.62 1.79
C ILE A 54 7.61 11.02 2.06
N LEU A 55 7.31 11.78 1.01
CA LEU A 55 6.72 13.11 1.17
C LEU A 55 5.32 13.03 1.79
N LEU A 56 4.52 12.05 1.38
CA LEU A 56 3.17 11.82 1.88
C LEU A 56 3.21 11.55 3.39
N ASP A 57 4.06 10.62 3.84
CA ASP A 57 4.24 10.30 5.26
C ASP A 57 4.71 11.52 6.06
N THR A 58 5.58 12.34 5.48
CA THR A 58 6.13 13.54 6.14
C THR A 58 5.06 14.59 6.43
N VAL A 59 4.10 14.78 5.52
CA VAL A 59 3.11 15.88 5.61
C VAL A 59 1.71 15.42 6.00
N ALA A 60 1.46 14.12 6.07
CA ALA A 60 0.14 13.56 6.36
C ALA A 60 -0.37 13.92 7.76
N ASP A 61 0.49 14.02 8.76
CA ASP A 61 0.06 14.39 10.12
C ASP A 61 -0.54 15.81 10.21
N GLU A 62 -0.18 16.65 9.25
CA GLU A 62 -0.64 18.03 9.17
C GLU A 62 -1.85 18.22 8.25
N THR A 63 -2.24 17.18 7.50
CA THR A 63 -3.23 17.24 6.42
C THR A 63 -4.18 16.04 6.52
N PRO A 64 -5.38 16.20 7.12
CA PRO A 64 -6.29 15.10 7.44
C PRO A 64 -6.63 14.18 6.26
N GLY A 65 -6.83 14.72 5.06
CA GLY A 65 -7.11 13.97 3.84
C GLY A 65 -5.93 13.09 3.41
N LEU A 66 -4.70 13.58 3.54
CA LEU A 66 -3.50 12.79 3.28
C LEU A 66 -3.28 11.69 4.33
N LYS A 67 -3.57 11.98 5.59
CA LYS A 67 -3.56 10.96 6.65
C LYS A 67 -4.57 9.85 6.36
N ASN A 68 -5.77 10.22 5.96
CA ASN A 68 -6.81 9.25 5.60
C ASN A 68 -6.40 8.42 4.38
N LEU A 69 -5.72 9.03 3.41
CA LEU A 69 -5.19 8.31 2.25
C LEU A 69 -4.21 7.20 2.66
N ILE A 70 -3.26 7.49 3.55
CA ILE A 70 -2.32 6.49 4.09
C ILE A 70 -3.09 5.38 4.80
N LEU A 71 -4.01 5.74 5.69
CA LEU A 71 -4.77 4.77 6.48
C LEU A 71 -5.65 3.85 5.60
N ILE A 72 -6.23 4.38 4.53
CA ILE A 72 -7.04 3.61 3.59
C ILE A 72 -6.15 2.66 2.77
N ASP A 73 -5.02 3.14 2.25
CA ASP A 73 -4.10 2.31 1.48
C ASP A 73 -3.49 1.20 2.37
N ASP A 74 -3.16 1.50 3.64
CA ASP A 74 -2.72 0.51 4.62
C ASP A 74 -3.81 -0.52 4.95
N ALA A 75 -5.05 -0.07 5.17
CA ALA A 75 -6.17 -0.96 5.44
C ALA A 75 -6.49 -1.86 4.24
N LYS A 76 -6.36 -1.32 3.02
CA LYS A 76 -6.55 -2.07 1.78
C LYS A 76 -5.43 -3.09 1.58
N ALA A 77 -4.18 -2.69 1.76
CA ALA A 77 -3.04 -3.59 1.71
C ALA A 77 -3.19 -4.74 2.73
N LYS A 78 -3.60 -4.42 3.96
CA LYS A 78 -3.90 -5.43 4.98
C LYS A 78 -5.03 -6.39 4.56
N THR A 79 -6.11 -5.87 3.95
CA THR A 79 -7.23 -6.70 3.49
C THR A 79 -6.80 -7.62 2.34
N GLU A 80 -6.04 -7.12 1.38
CA GLU A 80 -5.49 -7.92 0.26
C GLU A 80 -4.51 -8.99 0.76
N MET A 81 -3.66 -8.63 1.75
CA MET A 81 -2.76 -9.58 2.42
C MET A 81 -3.53 -10.66 3.18
N GLU A 82 -4.59 -10.31 3.92
CA GLU A 82 -5.45 -11.26 4.62
C GLU A 82 -6.16 -12.20 3.63
N GLN A 83 -6.61 -11.70 2.48
CA GLN A 83 -7.19 -12.53 1.42
C GLN A 83 -6.17 -13.50 0.81
N ALA A 84 -4.97 -13.01 0.48
CA ALA A 84 -3.91 -13.86 -0.07
C ALA A 84 -3.50 -14.96 0.91
N ALA A 85 -3.31 -14.60 2.19
CA ALA A 85 -3.03 -15.55 3.25
C ALA A 85 -4.16 -16.58 3.40
N HIS A 86 -5.43 -16.13 3.36
CA HIS A 86 -6.58 -17.02 3.45
C HIS A 86 -6.67 -18.01 2.28
N ILE A 87 -6.43 -17.57 1.05
CA ILE A 87 -6.41 -18.43 -0.15
C ILE A 87 -5.34 -19.51 0.00
N VAL A 88 -4.12 -19.11 0.35
CA VAL A 88 -2.99 -20.04 0.48
C VAL A 88 -3.20 -21.01 1.63
N LEU A 89 -3.63 -20.54 2.80
CA LEU A 89 -3.94 -21.41 3.94
C LEU A 89 -5.07 -22.40 3.61
N THR A 90 -6.09 -21.97 2.87
CA THR A 90 -7.20 -22.84 2.45
C THR A 90 -6.74 -23.93 1.47
N LYS A 91 -5.88 -23.59 0.52
CA LYS A 91 -5.29 -24.56 -0.42
C LYS A 91 -4.33 -25.51 0.30
N LEU A 92 -3.42 -24.99 1.14
CA LEU A 92 -2.50 -25.78 1.96
C LEU A 92 -3.25 -26.71 2.91
N THR A 93 -4.34 -26.29 3.54
CA THR A 93 -5.09 -27.17 4.46
C THR A 93 -5.61 -28.43 3.76
N LYS A 94 -5.87 -28.36 2.45
CA LYS A 94 -6.32 -29.50 1.64
C LYS A 94 -5.17 -30.40 1.17
N THR A 95 -3.98 -29.86 0.95
CA THR A 95 -2.83 -30.60 0.40
C THR A 95 -1.82 -31.01 1.47
N ASP A 96 -1.50 -30.11 2.39
CA ASP A 96 -0.59 -30.29 3.52
C ASP A 96 -1.07 -29.50 4.76
N PRO A 97 -1.97 -30.10 5.58
CA PRO A 97 -2.54 -29.42 6.75
C PRO A 97 -1.52 -29.13 7.85
N LYS A 98 -0.39 -29.85 7.92
CA LYS A 98 0.68 -29.54 8.90
C LYS A 98 1.37 -28.24 8.51
N ARG A 99 1.71 -28.11 7.23
CA ARG A 99 2.33 -26.89 6.70
C ARG A 99 1.40 -25.67 6.78
N ALA A 100 0.09 -25.87 6.56
CA ALA A 100 -0.91 -24.82 6.79
C ALA A 100 -0.89 -24.31 8.25
N ALA A 101 -0.82 -25.22 9.23
CA ALA A 101 -0.76 -24.86 10.63
C ALA A 101 0.54 -24.13 11.01
N ASP A 102 1.68 -24.54 10.44
CA ASP A 102 2.97 -23.87 10.67
C ASP A 102 2.97 -22.45 10.11
N VAL A 103 2.45 -22.24 8.90
CA VAL A 103 2.30 -20.91 8.28
C VAL A 103 1.34 -20.03 9.08
N ALA A 104 0.19 -20.56 9.52
CA ALA A 104 -0.75 -19.82 10.36
C ALA A 104 -0.15 -19.44 11.71
N LYS A 105 0.71 -20.30 12.28
CA LYS A 105 1.44 -20.04 13.52
C LYS A 105 2.55 -19.01 13.33
N GLU A 106 3.16 -18.91 12.16
CA GLU A 106 4.08 -17.81 11.85
C GLU A 106 3.35 -16.49 11.68
N LEU A 107 2.19 -16.47 11.02
CA LEU A 107 1.36 -15.27 10.87
C LEU A 107 0.83 -14.72 12.19
N SER A 108 0.61 -15.58 13.19
CA SER A 108 0.11 -15.15 14.50
C SER A 108 1.20 -14.58 15.42
N LYS A 109 2.48 -14.60 15.01
CA LYS A 109 3.56 -13.96 15.76
C LYS A 109 3.45 -12.44 15.63
N GLU A 110 3.69 -11.76 16.74
CA GLU A 110 3.71 -10.30 16.78
C GLU A 110 4.80 -9.76 15.82
N GLY A 111 4.39 -8.87 14.91
CA GLY A 111 5.27 -8.29 13.88
C GLY A 111 5.53 -9.18 12.65
N ALA A 112 4.91 -10.36 12.53
CA ALA A 112 5.03 -11.17 11.32
C ALA A 112 4.21 -10.57 10.17
N SER A 113 4.83 -10.43 8.99
CA SER A 113 4.12 -10.05 7.76
C SER A 113 3.94 -11.23 6.83
N TRP A 114 2.83 -11.23 6.07
CA TRP A 114 2.61 -12.22 5.01
C TRP A 114 3.73 -12.20 3.96
N GLN A 115 4.31 -11.02 3.71
CA GLN A 115 5.44 -10.85 2.79
C GLN A 115 6.70 -11.54 3.29
N ASP A 116 7.00 -11.48 4.59
CA ASP A 116 8.12 -12.22 5.18
C ASP A 116 7.94 -13.73 5.04
N ILE A 117 6.70 -14.21 5.19
CA ILE A 117 6.36 -15.63 5.07
C ILE A 117 6.50 -16.10 3.62
N MET A 118 6.02 -15.31 2.66
CA MET A 118 6.21 -15.60 1.22
C MET A 118 7.69 -15.53 0.82
N THR A 119 8.48 -14.64 1.42
CA THR A 119 9.93 -14.56 1.17
C THR A 119 10.65 -15.81 1.67
N LYS A 120 10.23 -16.37 2.81
CA LYS A 120 10.77 -17.63 3.36
C LYS A 120 10.23 -18.88 2.65
N ASN A 121 9.07 -18.79 2.03
CA ASN A 121 8.38 -19.89 1.35
C ASN A 121 7.88 -19.41 -0.03
N PRO A 122 8.79 -19.25 -1.01
CA PRO A 122 8.44 -18.69 -2.32
C PRO A 122 7.44 -19.56 -3.10
N ASP A 123 7.37 -20.87 -2.79
CA ASP A 123 6.41 -21.80 -3.37
C ASP A 123 4.95 -21.51 -2.96
N LEU A 124 4.73 -20.76 -1.88
CA LEU A 124 3.38 -20.31 -1.51
C LEU A 124 2.78 -19.37 -2.55
N ASN A 125 3.61 -18.66 -3.32
CA ASN A 125 3.15 -17.75 -4.35
C ASN A 125 2.49 -18.51 -5.52
N GLU A 126 2.92 -19.74 -5.78
CA GLU A 126 2.32 -20.62 -6.79
C GLU A 126 0.89 -21.04 -6.41
N LEU A 127 0.56 -21.00 -5.11
CA LEU A 127 -0.77 -21.32 -4.60
C LEU A 127 -1.74 -20.13 -4.67
N ILE A 128 -1.29 -18.93 -5.00
CA ILE A 128 -2.20 -17.77 -5.16
C ILE A 128 -2.85 -17.79 -6.57
N ASN A 129 -2.12 -18.31 -7.56
CA ASN A 129 -2.62 -18.52 -8.93
C ASN A 129 -3.60 -19.70 -9.05
#